data_AF-A0AA46S8F0-F1
#
_entry.id   AF-A0AA46S8F0-F1
#
_cell.length_a   1.000
_cell.length_b   1.000
_cell.length_c   1.000
_cell.angle_alpha   90.00
_cell.angle_beta   90.00
_cell.angle_gamma   90.00
#
_symmetry.space_group_name_H-M   'P 1'
#
loop_
_entity.id
_entity.type
_entity.pdbx_description
1 polymer ?
#
loop_
_entity_poly.entity_id
_entity_poly.type
_entity_poly.pdbx_seq_one_letter_code
_entity_poly.pdbx_strand_id
1 'polypeptide(L)'
;MKKIVFGVSLLTAFFCTNAISGITVINKAIPFNNLPSEIKTEIESHYVNGCKEVSEDPEMPRKNPKITFDKGFIVNVDFNADGLKDYIIKSSEVTCEGAVSMFTGNSDGFLDIYFQDQNGQYEHVLNYWLGREGLTLSNYKNGYRYYSKYNKSYLVWDKEQSKFLSYYGPEKRLDVLEKGGEDATTTQTSSESSAVLKSVLTQE
;
A
#
# COMPACT_ATOMS: atom_id res chain seq x y z
N MET A 1 -18.27 -49.83 -21.28
CA MET A 1 -17.47 -49.61 -20.05
C MET A 1 -16.01 -49.36 -20.44
N LYS A 2 -15.53 -48.12 -20.29
CA LYS A 2 -14.10 -47.77 -20.17
C LYS A 2 -14.06 -46.47 -19.34
N LYS A 3 -13.66 -46.59 -18.07
CA LYS A 3 -13.39 -45.44 -17.19
C LYS A 3 -12.02 -44.90 -17.57
N ILE A 4 -11.95 -43.64 -17.98
CA ILE A 4 -10.69 -42.91 -18.05
C ILE A 4 -10.76 -41.86 -16.95
N VAL A 5 -10.04 -42.16 -15.86
CA VAL A 5 -9.68 -41.22 -14.82
C VAL A 5 -8.23 -40.87 -15.09
N PHE A 6 -7.99 -39.65 -15.56
CA PHE A 6 -6.68 -38.99 -15.60
C PHE A 6 -7.03 -37.49 -15.58
N GLY A 7 -6.62 -36.66 -14.66
CA GLY A 7 -5.64 -36.75 -13.59
C GLY A 7 -5.46 -35.29 -13.26
N VAL A 8 -5.98 -34.83 -12.13
CA VAL A 8 -5.83 -33.44 -11.69
C VAL A 8 -4.34 -33.28 -11.40
N SER A 9 -3.61 -32.77 -12.38
CA SER A 9 -2.27 -32.25 -12.18
C SER A 9 -2.44 -31.04 -11.26
N LEU A 10 -2.32 -31.28 -9.95
CA LEU A 10 -1.94 -30.23 -9.01
C LEU A 10 -0.58 -29.71 -9.48
N LEU A 11 -0.61 -28.71 -10.35
CA LEU A 11 0.46 -27.73 -10.42
C LEU A 11 0.46 -27.06 -9.05
N THR A 12 1.23 -27.65 -8.13
CA THR A 12 1.80 -26.92 -7.02
C THR A 12 2.47 -25.72 -7.65
N ALA A 13 1.84 -24.55 -7.53
CA ALA A 13 2.46 -23.30 -7.86
C ALA A 13 3.77 -23.29 -7.08
N PHE A 14 4.88 -23.46 -7.80
CA PHE A 14 6.20 -23.21 -7.27
C PHE A 14 6.15 -21.77 -6.78
N PHE A 15 6.06 -21.59 -5.47
CA PHE A 15 6.43 -20.34 -4.84
C PHE A 15 7.89 -20.14 -5.24
N CYS A 16 8.13 -19.32 -6.26
CA CYS A 16 9.48 -18.89 -6.58
C CYS A 16 9.97 -18.10 -5.37
N THR A 17 10.64 -18.80 -4.46
CA THR A 17 11.55 -18.24 -3.48
C THR A 17 12.73 -17.68 -4.27
N ASN A 18 12.54 -16.52 -4.89
CA ASN A 18 13.67 -15.75 -5.36
C ASN A 18 14.40 -15.32 -4.07
N ALA A 19 15.52 -15.95 -3.79
CA ALA A 19 16.49 -15.40 -2.85
C ALA A 19 17.02 -14.13 -3.51
N ILE A 20 16.35 -13.01 -3.27
CA ILE A 20 16.83 -11.70 -3.68
C ILE A 20 17.75 -11.24 -2.56
N SER A 21 18.98 -10.88 -2.89
CA SER A 21 19.95 -10.34 -1.92
C SER A 21 20.34 -11.26 -0.74
N GLY A 22 20.09 -12.57 -0.80
CA GLY A 22 20.47 -13.52 0.27
C GLY A 22 19.45 -13.66 1.41
N ILE A 23 18.30 -13.01 1.30
CA ILE A 23 17.15 -13.16 2.21
C ILE A 23 16.10 -14.09 1.59
N THR A 24 15.44 -14.91 2.42
CA THR A 24 14.30 -15.72 1.96
C THR A 24 13.06 -14.84 1.82
N VAL A 25 12.48 -14.78 0.63
CA VAL A 25 11.24 -14.04 0.36
C VAL A 25 10.05 -14.99 0.31
N ILE A 26 9.06 -14.76 1.18
CA ILE A 26 7.73 -15.41 1.11
C ILE A 26 6.71 -14.39 0.61
N ASN A 27 6.28 -14.53 -0.64
CA ASN A 27 5.26 -13.65 -1.23
C ASN A 27 3.88 -14.32 -1.25
N LYS A 28 2.94 -13.78 -0.46
CA LYS A 28 1.50 -14.14 -0.48
C LYS A 28 0.63 -13.04 -1.13
N ALA A 29 1.24 -11.99 -1.65
CA ALA A 29 0.60 -10.88 -2.33
C ALA A 29 0.52 -11.14 -3.85
N ILE A 30 0.45 -10.07 -4.65
CA ILE A 30 0.53 -10.16 -6.11
C ILE A 30 1.92 -10.71 -6.50
N PRO A 31 2.02 -11.71 -7.39
CA PRO A 31 3.30 -12.23 -7.85
C PRO A 31 4.17 -11.16 -8.51
N PHE A 32 5.45 -11.09 -8.15
CA PHE A 32 6.37 -10.03 -8.61
C PHE A 32 6.57 -10.00 -10.12
N ASN A 33 6.47 -11.16 -10.80
CA ASN A 33 6.58 -11.22 -12.26
C ASN A 33 5.42 -10.52 -12.98
N ASN A 34 4.33 -10.21 -12.28
CA ASN A 34 3.18 -9.52 -12.83
C ASN A 34 3.18 -8.01 -12.49
N LEU A 35 4.19 -7.53 -11.76
CA LEU A 35 4.31 -6.13 -11.38
C LEU A 35 5.07 -5.32 -12.43
N PRO A 36 4.72 -4.04 -12.62
CA PRO A 36 5.54 -3.09 -13.37
C PRO A 36 6.95 -2.99 -12.78
N SER A 37 7.92 -2.58 -13.62
CA SER A 37 9.33 -2.44 -13.23
C SER A 37 9.53 -1.49 -12.07
N GLU A 38 8.79 -0.38 -12.05
CA GLU A 38 8.89 0.69 -11.06
C GLU A 38 8.46 0.17 -9.69
N ILE A 39 7.29 -0.48 -9.64
CA ILE A 39 6.74 -1.08 -8.41
C ILE A 39 7.62 -2.22 -7.89
N LYS A 40 8.15 -3.04 -8.81
CA LYS A 40 9.07 -4.12 -8.43
C LYS A 40 10.35 -3.56 -7.82
N THR A 41 10.93 -2.52 -8.43
CA THR A 41 12.15 -1.87 -7.95
C THR A 41 11.94 -1.30 -6.55
N GLU A 42 10.83 -0.61 -6.33
CA GLU A 42 10.44 -0.07 -5.02
C GLU A 42 10.41 -1.15 -3.93
N ILE A 43 9.76 -2.28 -4.21
CA ILE A 43 9.64 -3.39 -3.25
C ILE A 43 11.01 -3.97 -2.92
N GLU A 44 11.84 -4.18 -3.94
CA GLU A 44 13.18 -4.72 -3.78
C GLU A 44 14.09 -3.75 -3.00
N SER A 45 14.06 -2.45 -3.31
CA SER A 45 14.90 -1.45 -2.65
C SER A 45 14.48 -1.17 -1.22
N HIS A 46 13.21 -0.89 -0.95
CA HIS A 46 12.79 -0.42 0.37
C HIS A 46 12.51 -1.56 1.35
N TYR A 47 11.92 -2.66 0.89
CA TYR A 47 11.46 -3.71 1.79
C TYR A 47 12.45 -4.88 1.87
N VAL A 48 12.89 -5.40 0.72
CA VAL A 48 13.81 -6.56 0.70
C VAL A 48 15.20 -6.16 1.18
N ASN A 49 15.80 -5.11 0.60
CA ASN A 49 17.12 -4.65 1.02
C ASN A 49 17.09 -4.06 2.44
N GLY A 50 16.06 -3.28 2.79
CA GLY A 50 15.92 -2.76 4.16
C GLY A 50 15.88 -3.88 5.21
N CYS A 51 15.15 -4.97 4.95
CA CYS A 51 15.14 -6.14 5.84
C CYS A 51 16.51 -6.84 5.91
N LYS A 52 17.25 -6.90 4.79
CA LYS A 52 18.61 -7.43 4.78
C LYS A 52 19.55 -6.58 5.63
N GLU A 53 19.57 -5.27 5.42
CA GLU A 53 20.45 -4.35 6.14
C GLU A 53 20.27 -4.49 7.66
N VAL A 54 19.02 -4.53 8.13
CA VAL A 54 18.76 -4.70 9.57
C VAL A 54 19.09 -6.10 10.07
N SER A 55 19.02 -7.12 9.22
CA SER A 55 19.46 -8.46 9.61
C SER A 55 20.98 -8.60 9.73
N GLU A 56 21.73 -7.75 9.02
CA GLU A 56 23.19 -7.69 9.03
C GLU A 56 23.73 -6.71 10.09
N ASP A 57 22.85 -6.15 10.94
CA ASP A 57 23.22 -5.26 12.04
C ASP A 57 24.33 -5.91 12.90
N PRO A 58 25.52 -5.29 13.02
CA PRO A 58 26.64 -5.83 13.79
C PRO A 58 26.33 -6.05 15.28
N GLU A 59 25.41 -5.28 15.85
CA GLU A 59 25.03 -5.37 17.27
C GLU A 59 24.02 -6.52 17.51
N MET A 60 23.18 -6.83 16.52
CA MET A 60 22.18 -7.90 16.59
C MET A 60 22.12 -8.74 15.31
N PRO A 61 23.21 -9.42 14.92
CA PRO A 61 23.25 -10.15 13.66
C PRO A 61 22.25 -11.31 13.67
N ARG A 62 21.49 -11.44 12.59
CA ARG A 62 20.48 -12.49 12.44
C ARG A 62 20.92 -13.49 11.39
N LYS A 63 20.85 -14.77 11.75
CA LYS A 63 21.08 -15.85 10.80
C LYS A 63 19.80 -16.14 10.03
N ASN A 64 19.91 -16.27 8.72
CA ASN A 64 18.81 -16.63 7.81
C ASN A 64 17.62 -15.66 7.89
N PRO A 65 17.81 -14.36 7.55
CA PRO A 65 16.70 -13.44 7.52
C PRO A 65 15.62 -13.93 6.57
N LYS A 66 14.38 -13.52 6.87
CA LYS A 66 13.22 -13.87 6.07
C LYS A 66 12.24 -12.72 6.06
N ILE A 67 11.77 -12.37 4.87
CA ILE A 67 10.73 -11.37 4.67
C ILE A 67 9.47 -12.03 4.13
N THR A 68 8.33 -11.67 4.73
CA THR A 68 7.00 -12.14 4.31
C THR A 68 6.19 -10.94 3.85
N PHE A 69 5.64 -11.03 2.65
CA PHE A 69 4.64 -10.11 2.12
C PHE A 69 3.27 -10.76 2.23
N ASP A 70 2.40 -10.22 3.08
CA ASP A 70 1.08 -10.79 3.35
C ASP A 70 0.05 -10.38 2.29
N LYS A 71 -1.10 -11.04 2.33
CA LYS A 71 -2.18 -10.79 1.38
C LYS A 71 -2.65 -9.34 1.52
N GLY A 72 -2.56 -8.59 0.43
CA GLY A 72 -2.92 -7.19 0.41
C GLY A 72 -1.73 -6.25 0.66
N PHE A 73 -0.50 -6.75 0.81
CA PHE A 73 0.69 -5.90 0.73
C PHE A 73 0.69 -5.00 -0.51
N ILE A 74 0.25 -5.56 -1.64
CA ILE A 74 0.03 -4.79 -2.88
C ILE A 74 -1.44 -4.93 -3.27
N VAL A 75 -2.05 -3.80 -3.58
CA VAL A 75 -3.39 -3.72 -4.15
C VAL A 75 -3.32 -3.03 -5.50
N ASN A 76 -4.05 -3.55 -6.48
CA ASN A 76 -4.24 -2.93 -7.78
C ASN A 76 -5.71 -2.54 -7.97
N VAL A 77 -5.98 -1.24 -8.06
CA VAL A 77 -7.31 -0.64 -8.20
C VAL A 77 -7.20 0.62 -9.05
N ASP A 78 -8.33 1.12 -9.55
CA ASP A 78 -8.41 2.46 -10.15
C ASP A 78 -8.83 3.44 -9.05
N PHE A 79 -7.84 3.96 -8.31
CA PHE A 79 -8.07 4.74 -7.09
C PHE A 79 -8.45 6.18 -7.42
N ASN A 80 -7.81 6.75 -8.45
CA ASN A 80 -8.13 8.09 -8.93
C ASN A 80 -9.34 8.11 -9.89
N ALA A 81 -9.82 6.93 -10.29
CA ALA A 81 -10.95 6.70 -11.19
C ALA A 81 -10.79 7.39 -12.56
N ASP A 82 -9.57 7.33 -13.12
CA ASP A 82 -9.22 7.76 -14.47
C ASP A 82 -9.31 6.62 -15.52
N GLY A 83 -9.61 5.41 -15.07
CA GLY A 83 -9.73 4.22 -15.91
C GLY A 83 -8.42 3.44 -16.09
N LEU A 84 -7.33 3.89 -15.47
CA LEU A 84 -6.02 3.23 -15.47
C LEU A 84 -5.81 2.41 -14.19
N LYS A 85 -4.72 1.64 -14.17
CA LYS A 85 -4.43 0.70 -13.08
C LYS A 85 -3.45 1.32 -12.10
N ASP A 86 -3.90 1.70 -10.92
CA ASP A 86 -3.06 2.21 -9.83
C ASP A 86 -2.54 1.09 -8.94
N TYR A 87 -1.40 1.32 -8.30
CA TYR A 87 -0.84 0.43 -7.28
C TYR A 87 -0.80 1.12 -5.92
N ILE A 88 -1.16 0.37 -4.88
CA ILE A 88 -1.07 0.80 -3.50
C ILE A 88 -0.26 -0.24 -2.73
N ILE A 89 0.83 0.19 -2.09
CA ILE A 89 1.71 -0.63 -1.26
C ILE A 89 1.39 -0.32 0.20
N LYS A 90 1.15 -1.37 0.99
CA LYS A 90 0.76 -1.29 2.41
C LYS A 90 1.88 -1.82 3.28
N SER A 91 2.69 -0.95 3.86
CA SER A 91 3.85 -1.38 4.64
C SER A 91 3.49 -2.22 5.88
N SER A 92 2.27 -2.03 6.41
CA SER A 92 1.73 -2.81 7.53
C SER A 92 1.49 -4.30 7.24
N GLU A 93 1.59 -4.72 5.98
CA GLU A 93 1.42 -6.11 5.53
C GLU A 93 2.77 -6.77 5.19
N VAL A 94 3.86 -6.24 5.74
CA VAL A 94 5.22 -6.77 5.59
C VAL A 94 5.73 -7.21 6.96
N THR A 95 6.33 -8.39 7.02
CA THR A 95 7.03 -8.87 8.22
C THR A 95 8.45 -9.27 7.88
N CYS A 96 9.42 -8.64 8.54
CA CYS A 96 10.83 -9.02 8.48
C CYS A 96 11.19 -9.80 9.76
N GLU A 97 11.34 -11.12 9.64
CA GLU A 97 11.81 -11.97 10.74
C GLU A 97 13.33 -11.75 10.90
N GLY A 98 13.70 -10.89 11.84
CA GLY A 98 15.10 -10.55 12.16
C GLY A 98 15.27 -9.17 12.77
N ALA A 99 14.49 -8.20 12.27
CA ALA A 99 14.32 -6.91 12.90
C ALA A 99 13.21 -7.01 13.96
N VAL A 100 13.36 -6.36 15.10
CA VAL A 100 12.22 -6.12 16.00
C VAL A 100 11.28 -5.16 15.26
N SER A 101 10.40 -5.72 14.43
CA SER A 101 9.25 -5.07 13.83
C SER A 101 9.52 -3.69 13.19
N MET A 102 10.34 -3.60 12.13
CA MET A 102 10.43 -2.36 11.33
C MET A 102 9.11 -1.97 10.67
N PHE A 103 8.22 -2.94 10.48
CA PHE A 103 6.94 -2.81 9.81
C PHE A 103 5.86 -3.32 10.79
N THR A 104 5.60 -2.58 11.87
CA THR A 104 4.64 -3.02 12.90
C THR A 104 3.24 -3.15 12.33
N GLY A 105 2.73 -4.39 12.35
CA GLY A 105 1.38 -4.75 11.94
C GLY A 105 0.26 -4.16 12.82
N ASN A 106 -0.92 -4.15 12.19
CA ASN A 106 -2.20 -3.59 12.63
C ASN A 106 -2.18 -2.10 12.99
N SER A 107 -2.62 -1.31 12.00
CA SER A 107 -2.81 0.15 11.92
C SER A 107 -1.60 1.03 11.64
N ASP A 108 -0.43 0.76 12.23
CA ASP A 108 0.68 1.74 12.23
C ASP A 108 1.64 1.50 11.05
N GLY A 109 1.32 2.04 9.87
CA GLY A 109 2.11 1.87 8.64
C GLY A 109 1.94 3.00 7.63
N PHE A 110 2.64 2.91 6.50
CA PHE A 110 2.52 3.83 5.38
C PHE A 110 1.70 3.20 4.25
N LEU A 111 1.00 4.07 3.51
CA LEU A 111 0.48 3.77 2.18
C LEU A 111 1.33 4.50 1.14
N ASP A 112 2.00 3.76 0.28
CA ASP A 112 2.59 4.31 -0.94
C ASP A 112 1.60 4.13 -2.09
N ILE A 113 1.21 5.22 -2.74
CA ILE A 113 0.24 5.22 -3.84
C ILE A 113 0.94 5.65 -5.12
N TYR A 114 0.76 4.82 -6.15
CA TYR A 114 1.31 5.04 -7.49
C TYR A 114 0.17 5.13 -8.50
N PHE A 115 0.13 6.23 -9.25
CA PHE A 115 -0.81 6.37 -10.37
C PHE A 115 -0.15 6.00 -11.68
N GLN A 116 -0.91 5.32 -12.54
CA GLN A 116 -0.48 5.02 -13.89
C GLN A 116 -0.72 6.23 -14.81
N ASP A 117 0.25 6.56 -15.65
CA ASP A 117 0.08 7.57 -16.70
C ASP A 117 -0.42 6.94 -18.02
N GLN A 118 -0.75 7.78 -19.00
CA GLN A 118 -1.23 7.33 -20.31
C GLN A 118 -0.18 6.56 -21.12
N ASN A 119 1.10 6.66 -20.76
CA ASN A 119 2.20 5.89 -21.37
C ASN A 119 2.41 4.54 -20.69
N GLY A 120 1.62 4.22 -19.67
CA GLY A 120 1.72 3.01 -18.87
C GLY A 120 2.83 3.04 -17.82
N GLN A 121 3.46 4.21 -17.59
CA GLN A 121 4.45 4.44 -16.55
C GLN A 121 3.76 4.73 -15.21
N TYR A 122 4.51 4.57 -14.11
CA TYR A 122 3.99 4.74 -12.76
C TYR A 122 4.69 5.89 -12.04
N GLU A 123 3.90 6.85 -11.55
CA GLU A 123 4.36 7.97 -10.73
C GLU A 123 4.02 7.70 -9.26
N HIS A 124 4.99 7.87 -8.35
CA HIS A 124 4.74 7.88 -6.92
C HIS A 124 4.05 9.19 -6.53
N VAL A 125 2.78 9.13 -6.12
CA VAL A 125 1.96 10.33 -5.89
C VAL A 125 1.72 10.65 -4.42
N LEU A 126 1.85 9.66 -3.53
CA LEU A 126 1.62 9.86 -2.10
C LEU A 126 2.29 8.78 -1.25
N ASN A 127 3.05 9.20 -0.25
CA ASN A 127 3.41 8.39 0.92
C ASN A 127 2.62 8.91 2.13
N TYR A 128 1.69 8.11 2.64
CA TYR A 128 0.76 8.54 3.69
C TYR A 128 0.90 7.70 4.95
N TRP A 129 1.25 8.34 6.08
CA TRP A 129 1.29 7.68 7.37
C TRP A 129 -0.13 7.43 7.89
N LEU A 130 -0.51 6.16 8.03
CA LEU A 130 -1.83 5.72 8.51
C LEU A 130 -2.05 6.01 10.00
N GLY A 131 -0.97 6.19 10.77
CA GLY A 131 -1.04 6.31 12.23
C GLY A 131 -1.93 5.22 12.85
N ARG A 132 -2.73 5.59 13.86
CA ARG A 132 -3.70 4.68 14.51
C ARG A 132 -5.11 4.81 13.96
N GLU A 133 -5.24 5.17 12.69
CA GLU A 133 -6.57 5.48 12.15
C GLU A 133 -7.37 4.23 11.80
N GLY A 134 -6.71 3.09 11.58
CA GLY A 134 -7.37 1.83 11.23
C GLY A 134 -8.09 1.89 9.89
N LEU A 135 -7.58 2.69 8.95
CA LEU A 135 -8.15 2.83 7.62
C LEU A 135 -8.10 1.50 6.86
N THR A 136 -9.19 1.18 6.18
CA THR A 136 -9.30 0.00 5.31
C THR A 136 -9.77 0.43 3.93
N LEU A 137 -9.14 -0.10 2.88
CA LEU A 137 -9.58 0.14 1.51
C LEU A 137 -10.98 -0.45 1.30
N SER A 138 -11.91 0.39 0.86
CA SER A 138 -13.30 0.03 0.65
C SER A 138 -13.77 0.60 -0.69
N ASN A 139 -14.59 -0.18 -1.40
CA ASN A 139 -15.20 0.23 -2.66
C ASN A 139 -16.60 0.81 -2.38
N TYR A 140 -16.86 2.01 -2.90
CA TYR A 140 -18.15 2.69 -2.81
C TYR A 140 -18.67 3.04 -4.20
N LYS A 141 -19.93 3.46 -4.29
CA LYS A 141 -20.56 3.86 -5.57
C LYS A 141 -19.77 4.93 -6.33
N ASN A 142 -19.06 5.80 -5.60
CA ASN A 142 -18.27 6.90 -6.15
C ASN A 142 -16.77 6.58 -6.27
N GLY A 143 -16.37 5.32 -6.11
CA GLY A 143 -14.98 4.88 -6.25
C GLY A 143 -14.39 4.30 -4.96
N TYR A 144 -13.08 4.06 -5.00
CA TYR A 144 -12.33 3.54 -3.87
C TYR A 144 -11.99 4.64 -2.87
N ARG A 145 -12.02 4.31 -1.58
CA ARG A 145 -11.47 5.15 -0.50
C ARG A 145 -10.96 4.28 0.62
N TYR A 146 -9.98 4.80 1.33
CA TYR A 146 -9.62 4.29 2.65
C TYR A 146 -10.60 4.88 3.67
N TYR A 147 -11.20 4.04 4.51
CA TYR A 147 -12.17 4.47 5.51
C TYR A 147 -12.00 3.67 6.81
N SER A 148 -12.18 4.35 7.94
CA SER A 148 -12.25 3.72 9.25
C SER A 148 -13.64 3.87 9.85
N LYS A 149 -14.31 2.75 10.05
CA LYS A 149 -15.61 2.71 10.74
C LYS A 149 -15.52 3.11 12.23
N TYR A 150 -14.33 3.06 12.81
CA TYR A 150 -14.12 3.26 14.25
C TYR A 150 -14.14 4.73 14.62
N ASN A 151 -13.44 5.56 13.84
CA ASN A 151 -13.29 6.98 14.11
C ASN A 151 -13.83 7.87 12.98
N LYS A 152 -14.37 7.27 11.90
CA LYS A 152 -14.91 7.93 10.71
C LYS A 152 -13.86 8.68 9.88
N SER A 153 -12.58 8.41 10.09
CA SER A 153 -11.51 8.94 9.25
C SER A 153 -11.57 8.36 7.84
N TYR A 154 -11.11 9.11 6.85
CA TYR A 154 -10.97 8.63 5.48
C TYR A 154 -9.82 9.30 4.73
N LEU A 155 -9.30 8.57 3.74
CA LEU A 155 -8.42 9.10 2.69
C LEU A 155 -9.05 8.78 1.33
N VAL A 156 -9.24 9.81 0.50
CA VAL A 156 -9.86 9.70 -0.83
C VAL A 156 -9.18 10.63 -1.83
N TRP A 157 -9.24 10.27 -3.10
CA TRP A 157 -8.86 11.16 -4.19
C TRP A 157 -10.03 12.05 -4.60
N ASP A 158 -9.84 13.36 -4.57
CA ASP A 158 -10.77 14.35 -5.12
C ASP A 158 -10.37 14.65 -6.57
N LYS A 159 -11.23 14.24 -7.51
CA LYS A 159 -10.98 14.42 -8.95
C LYS A 159 -11.04 15.87 -9.40
N GLU A 160 -11.95 16.66 -8.81
CA GLU A 160 -12.19 18.04 -9.24
C GLU A 160 -10.98 18.92 -8.89
N GLN A 161 -10.42 18.70 -7.71
CA GLN A 161 -9.25 19.42 -7.21
C GLN A 161 -7.94 18.76 -7.63
N SER A 162 -7.99 17.49 -8.07
CA SER A 162 -6.83 16.65 -8.33
C SER A 162 -5.89 16.58 -7.12
N LYS A 163 -6.46 16.33 -5.94
CA LYS A 163 -5.75 16.24 -4.66
C LYS A 163 -6.26 15.11 -3.79
N PHE A 164 -5.43 14.67 -2.85
CA PHE A 164 -5.90 13.76 -1.81
C PHE A 164 -6.57 14.54 -0.68
N LEU A 165 -7.69 14.02 -0.21
CA LEU A 165 -8.40 14.52 0.96
C LEU A 165 -8.27 13.52 2.09
N SER A 166 -7.63 13.94 3.18
CA SER A 166 -7.47 13.19 4.42
C SER A 166 -8.35 13.81 5.48
N TYR A 167 -9.42 13.12 5.87
CA TYR A 167 -10.29 13.56 6.96
C TYR A 167 -10.01 12.76 8.22
N TYR A 168 -9.65 13.45 9.29
CA TYR A 168 -9.48 12.86 10.61
C TYR A 168 -10.75 13.07 11.44
N GLY A 169 -11.53 12.00 11.58
CA GLY A 169 -12.87 12.06 12.19
C GLY A 169 -12.91 12.49 13.66
N PRO A 170 -11.95 12.10 14.53
CA PRO A 170 -11.92 12.56 15.92
C PRO A 170 -11.81 14.08 16.09
N GLU A 171 -11.01 14.75 15.24
CA GLU A 171 -10.84 16.21 15.29
C GLU A 171 -11.76 16.95 14.30
N LYS A 172 -12.48 16.22 13.44
CA LYS A 172 -13.23 16.77 12.30
C LYS A 172 -12.35 17.65 11.40
N ARG A 173 -11.07 17.28 11.29
CA ARG A 173 -10.07 18.01 10.50
C ARG A 173 -10.03 17.45 9.09
N LEU A 174 -10.01 18.32 8.09
CA LEU A 174 -9.82 17.96 6.70
C LEU A 174 -8.49 18.54 6.23
N ASP A 175 -7.58 17.65 5.84
CA ASP A 175 -6.29 17.98 5.26
C ASP A 175 -6.33 17.71 3.76
N VAL A 176 -5.82 18.66 2.99
CA VAL A 176 -5.63 18.53 1.54
C VAL A 176 -4.15 18.24 1.31
N LEU A 177 -3.84 17.07 0.76
CA LEU A 177 -2.47 16.63 0.56
C LEU A 177 -2.03 16.90 -0.89
N GLU A 178 -0.86 17.51 -1.02
CA GLU A 178 -0.22 17.75 -2.31
C GLU A 178 0.51 16.50 -2.80
N LYS A 179 0.53 16.29 -4.12
CA LYS A 179 1.33 15.22 -4.74
C LYS A 179 2.82 15.53 -4.63
N GLY A 180 3.64 14.49 -4.42
CA GLY A 180 5.10 14.63 -4.42
C GLY A 180 5.68 15.37 -3.22
N GLY A 181 4.91 15.57 -2.14
CA GLY A 181 5.46 15.91 -0.84
C GLY A 181 6.24 14.73 -0.29
N GLU A 182 7.52 14.63 -0.64
CA GLU A 182 8.48 13.86 0.15
C GLU A 182 8.35 14.39 1.59
N ASP A 183 7.99 13.51 2.52
CA ASP A 183 7.69 13.82 3.92
C ASP A 183 6.37 14.56 4.19
N ALA A 184 5.25 13.82 4.21
CA ALA A 184 4.01 14.23 4.89
C ALA A 184 4.16 14.39 6.43
N THR A 185 5.38 14.45 6.95
CA THR A 185 5.72 15.00 8.27
C THR A 185 5.98 16.52 8.24
N THR A 186 6.10 17.15 7.07
CA THR A 186 6.46 18.56 6.93
C THR A 186 5.66 19.24 5.83
N THR A 187 4.40 19.56 6.14
CA THR A 187 3.72 20.86 5.91
C THR A 187 2.21 20.59 6.00
N GLN A 188 1.73 20.46 7.25
CA GLN A 188 0.31 20.61 7.56
C GLN A 188 -0.06 22.09 7.39
N THR A 189 -0.24 22.55 6.16
CA THR A 189 -0.89 23.84 5.92
C THR A 189 -2.38 23.65 6.15
N SER A 190 -2.80 23.82 7.41
CA SER A 190 -4.18 24.13 7.73
C SER A 190 -4.53 25.46 7.06
N SER A 191 -5.15 25.38 5.88
CA SER A 191 -5.90 26.52 5.35
C SER A 191 -7.35 26.08 5.23
N GLU A 192 -8.15 26.62 6.15
CA GLU A 192 -9.59 26.43 6.21
C GLU A 192 -10.26 26.71 4.86
N SER A 193 -11.27 25.93 4.48
CA SER A 193 -12.57 26.57 4.25
C SER A 193 -13.72 25.57 4.45
N SER A 194 -14.68 25.97 5.28
CA SER A 194 -15.97 25.29 5.51
C SER A 194 -16.83 25.14 4.24
N ALA A 195 -16.36 25.60 3.08
CA ALA A 195 -17.05 25.50 1.80
C ALA A 195 -16.93 24.09 1.17
N VAL A 196 -15.77 23.44 1.28
CA VAL A 196 -15.55 22.07 0.76
C VAL A 196 -16.36 21.03 1.54
N LEU A 197 -16.52 21.25 2.85
CA LEU A 197 -17.38 20.41 3.71
C LEU A 197 -18.85 20.41 3.27
N LYS A 198 -19.34 21.49 2.63
CA LYS A 198 -20.73 21.55 2.16
C LYS A 198 -20.97 20.82 0.85
N SER A 199 -19.97 20.73 -0.05
CA SER A 199 -20.14 20.01 -1.33
C SER A 199 -20.10 18.49 -1.14
N VAL A 200 -19.34 17.99 -0.17
CA VAL A 200 -19.23 16.54 0.10
C VAL A 200 -20.45 15.98 0.87
N LEU A 201 -21.09 16.79 1.72
CA LEU A 201 -22.25 16.36 2.52
C LEU A 201 -23.61 16.46 1.79
N THR A 202 -23.66 17.05 0.59
CA THR A 202 -24.92 17.26 -0.16
C THR A 202 -25.19 16.22 -1.24
N GLN A 203 -24.37 15.17 -1.35
CA GLN A 203 -24.57 14.08 -2.30
C GLN A 203 -24.99 12.74 -1.63
N GLU A 204 -25.74 12.79 -0.52
CA GLU A 204 -26.48 11.61 -0.02
C GLU A 204 -27.47 11.06 -1.06
#